data_AF-A0A7Y6PJ21-F1
#
_entry.id   AF-A0A7Y6PJ21-F1
#
_cell.length_a   1.000
_cell.length_b   1.000
_cell.length_c   1.000
_cell.angle_alpha   90.00
_cell.angle_beta   90.00
_cell.angle_gamma   90.00
#
_symmetry.space_group_name_H-M   'P 1'
#
loop_
_entity.id
_entity.type
_entity.pdbx_description
1 polymer ?
#
loop_
_entity_poly.entity_id
_entity_poly.type
_entity_poly.pdbx_seq_one_letter_code
_entity_poly.pdbx_strand_id
1 'polypeptide(L)'
;TNKSVQEIQNYFSMFGYGGQTIPQETESRGSGIIIGKNDTELLIVTNNHVIENADTLSAGFIDNQVYEANVKGTDPANDLAVIAVPLESISADTMSQIA
;
A
#
# COMPACT_ATOMS: atom_id res chain seq x y z
N THR A 1 -2.02 1.99 -2.13
CA THR A 1 -2.74 0.75 -2.42
C THR A 1 -1.73 -0.38 -2.39
N ASN A 2 -1.95 -1.40 -1.56
CA ASN A 2 -1.13 -2.61 -1.52
C ASN A 2 -1.65 -3.58 -2.59
N LYS A 3 -0.75 -4.18 -3.38
CA LYS A 3 -1.08 -5.31 -4.27
C LYS A 3 -0.58 -6.62 -3.64
N SER A 4 -1.50 -7.51 -3.31
CA SER A 4 -1.20 -8.90 -2.90
C SER A 4 -1.92 -9.83 -3.88
N VAL A 5 -1.24 -10.86 -4.40
CA VAL A 5 -1.87 -11.86 -5.27
C VAL A 5 -2.35 -13.02 -4.39
N GLN A 6 -3.64 -13.09 -4.08
CA GLN A 6 -4.22 -14.26 -3.42
C GLN A 6 -4.78 -15.23 -4.48
N GLU A 7 -4.29 -16.47 -4.49
CA GLU A 7 -4.90 -17.56 -5.27
C GLU A 7 -6.26 -17.93 -4.65
N ILE A 8 -7.33 -17.29 -5.12
CA ILE A 8 -8.68 -17.75 -4.82
C ILE A 8 -8.92 -19.00 -5.67
N GLN A 9 -8.81 -20.18 -5.04
CA GLN A 9 -9.16 -21.45 -5.67
C GLN A 9 -10.67 -21.43 -5.98
N ASN A 10 -10.99 -21.06 -7.21
CA ASN A 10 -12.35 -20.82 -7.69
C ASN A 10 -13.22 -22.07 -7.47
N TYR A 11 -14.25 -21.93 -6.62
CA TYR A 11 -15.39 -22.84 -6.50
C TYR A 11 -16.06 -23.14 -7.86
N PHE A 12 -15.80 -22.28 -8.86
CA PHE A 12 -16.25 -22.35 -10.24
C PHE A 12 -15.55 -23.42 -11.09
N SER A 13 -14.38 -23.94 -10.69
CA SER A 13 -13.68 -25.03 -11.40
C SER A 13 -14.39 -26.39 -11.30
N MET A 14 -15.41 -26.53 -10.45
CA MET A 14 -16.19 -27.77 -10.34
C MET A 14 -17.20 -27.95 -11.48
N PHE A 15 -17.50 -26.90 -12.26
CA PHE A 15 -18.49 -26.92 -13.35
C PHE A 15 -17.83 -26.86 -14.74
N GLY A 16 -16.86 -27.73 -15.00
CA GLY A 16 -16.67 -28.37 -16.32
C GLY A 16 -16.30 -27.53 -17.55
N TYR A 17 -15.91 -26.26 -17.44
CA TYR A 17 -15.37 -25.50 -18.57
C TYR A 17 -13.93 -25.07 -18.27
N GLY A 18 -13.00 -25.41 -19.17
CA GLY A 18 -11.55 -25.24 -19.03
C GLY A 18 -11.16 -23.88 -18.45
N GLY A 19 -10.85 -23.86 -17.16
CA GLY A 19 -10.53 -22.65 -16.42
C GLY A 19 -9.07 -22.27 -16.62
N GLN A 20 -8.84 -21.20 -17.37
CA GLN A 20 -7.61 -20.43 -17.19
C GLN A 20 -7.66 -19.82 -15.79
N THR A 21 -6.68 -20.14 -14.94
CA THR A 21 -6.44 -19.41 -13.69
C THR A 21 -6.09 -17.97 -14.07
N ILE A 22 -7.08 -17.07 -13.99
CA ILE A 22 -6.80 -15.65 -14.05
C ILE A 22 -6.24 -15.28 -12.67
N PRO A 23 -4.96 -14.90 -12.55
CA PRO A 23 -4.46 -14.36 -11.30
C PRO A 23 -5.30 -13.12 -10.96
N GLN A 24 -6.05 -13.18 -9.88
CA GLN A 24 -6.80 -12.04 -9.38
C GLN A 24 -5.86 -11.24 -8.49
N GLU A 25 -5.46 -10.06 -8.96
CA GLU A 25 -4.78 -9.08 -8.11
C GLU A 25 -5.76 -8.64 -7.02
N THR A 26 -5.50 -9.00 -5.78
CA THR A 26 -6.27 -8.52 -4.63
C THR A 26 -5.63 -7.23 -4.13
N GLU A 27 -6.34 -6.10 -4.30
CA GLU A 27 -5.93 -4.83 -3.72
C GLU A 27 -6.29 -4.80 -2.24
N SER A 28 -5.27 -4.69 -1.38
CA SER A 28 -5.48 -4.32 0.01
C SER A 28 -5.44 -2.80 0.14
N ARG A 29 -6.49 -2.23 0.75
CA ARG A 29 -6.65 -0.80 0.97
C ARG A 29 -6.72 -0.52 2.47
N GLY A 30 -5.86 0.38 2.91
CA GLY A 30 -5.88 0.91 4.27
C GLY A 30 -5.64 2.41 4.26
N SER A 31 -5.69 3.00 5.45
CA SER A 31 -5.39 4.41 5.67
C SER A 31 -4.11 4.56 6.49
N GLY A 32 -3.52 5.74 6.43
CA GLY A 32 -2.35 6.09 7.24
C GLY A 32 -2.40 7.55 7.63
N ILE A 33 -1.58 7.89 8.62
CA ILE A 33 -1.45 9.24 9.15
C ILE A 33 -0.02 9.71 8.92
N ILE A 34 0.15 10.88 8.31
CA ILE A 34 1.46 11.53 8.19
C ILE A 34 1.90 11.95 9.60
N ILE A 35 3.02 11.42 10.05
CA ILE A 35 3.56 11.69 11.40
C ILE A 35 4.72 12.70 11.38
N GLY A 36 5.28 12.97 10.20
CA GLY A 36 6.33 13.95 10.05
C GLY A 36 7.05 13.83 8.71
N LYS A 37 8.07 14.66 8.55
CA LYS A 37 9.02 14.59 7.44
C LYS A 37 10.44 14.66 8.00
N ASN A 38 11.36 13.96 7.36
CA ASN A 38 12.79 14.17 7.56
C ASN A 38 13.34 14.97 6.36
N ASP A 39 14.67 15.04 6.21
CA ASP A 39 15.31 15.81 5.13
C ASP A 39 15.04 15.24 3.73
N THR A 40 14.69 13.95 3.62
CA THR A 40 14.60 13.21 2.36
C THR A 40 13.22 12.59 2.10
N GLU A 41 12.41 12.39 3.12
CA GLU A 41 11.23 11.52 3.08
C GLU A 41 10.08 12.04 3.96
N LEU A 42 8.85 11.75 3.53
CA LEU A 42 7.62 11.93 4.30
C LEU A 42 7.30 10.62 5.04
N LEU A 43 7.09 10.69 6.35
CA LEU A 43 6.85 9.53 7.21
C LEU A 43 5.36 9.37 7.50
N ILE A 44 4.84 8.15 7.30
CA ILE A 44 3.44 7.80 7.44
C ILE A 44 3.34 6.57 8.35
N VAL A 45 2.43 6.60 9.32
CA VAL A 45 2.08 5.43 10.14
C VAL A 45 0.82 4.77 9.58
N THR A 46 0.82 3.45 9.52
CA THR A 46 -0.33 2.62 9.14
C THR A 46 -0.34 1.33 9.98
N ASN A 47 -1.30 0.45 9.75
CA ASN A 47 -1.32 -0.85 10.40
C ASN A 47 -0.35 -1.83 9.72
N ASN A 48 0.26 -2.72 10.49
CA ASN A 48 1.18 -3.72 9.95
C ASN A 48 0.45 -4.69 9.01
N HIS A 49 -0.73 -5.18 9.39
CA HIS A 49 -1.50 -6.09 8.54
C HIS A 49 -1.92 -5.48 7.19
N VAL A 50 -1.95 -4.15 7.07
CA VAL A 50 -2.26 -3.45 5.81
C VAL A 50 -1.13 -3.58 4.80
N ILE A 51 0.12 -3.61 5.28
CA ILE A 51 1.31 -3.70 4.43
C ILE A 51 1.88 -5.13 4.36
N GLU A 52 1.35 -6.05 5.17
CA GLU A 52 1.80 -7.43 5.21
C GLU A 52 1.51 -8.13 3.87
N ASN A 53 2.51 -8.86 3.35
CA ASN A 53 2.46 -9.53 2.04
C ASN A 53 2.25 -8.59 0.83
N ALA A 54 2.60 -7.31 0.97
CA ALA A 54 2.63 -6.38 -0.14
C ALA A 54 3.88 -6.60 -1.01
N ASP A 55 3.70 -6.90 -2.29
CA ASP A 55 4.82 -6.87 -3.25
C ASP A 55 5.21 -5.43 -3.58
N THR A 56 4.20 -4.56 -3.65
CA THR A 56 4.37 -3.12 -3.91
C THR A 56 3.49 -2.33 -2.97
N LEU A 57 4.03 -1.22 -2.47
CA LEU A 57 3.33 -0.31 -1.58
C LEU A 57 3.32 1.10 -2.17
N SER A 58 2.14 1.71 -2.19
CA SER A 58 2.00 3.10 -2.62
C SER A 58 1.06 3.87 -1.70
N ALA A 59 1.33 5.16 -1.51
CA ALA A 59 0.48 6.07 -0.76
C ALA A 59 -0.30 6.96 -1.74
N GLY A 60 -1.63 6.97 -1.60
CA GLY A 60 -2.50 7.90 -2.31
C GLY A 60 -2.78 9.13 -1.46
N PHE A 61 -2.73 10.30 -2.07
CA PHE A 61 -2.97 11.60 -1.44
C PHE A 61 -4.32 12.21 -1.87
N ILE A 62 -4.73 13.30 -1.23
CA ILE A 62 -6.06 13.92 -1.40
C ILE A 62 -6.30 14.46 -2.82
N ASP A 63 -5.23 14.75 -3.54
CA ASP A 63 -5.22 15.20 -4.93
C ASP A 63 -5.27 14.05 -5.96
N ASN A 64 -5.53 12.83 -5.48
CA ASN A 64 -5.51 11.58 -6.24
C ASN A 64 -4.13 11.22 -6.83
N GLN A 65 -3.05 11.88 -6.40
CA GLN A 65 -1.70 11.46 -6.75
C GLN A 65 -1.30 10.24 -5.91
N VAL A 66 -0.54 9.34 -6.52
CA VAL A 66 -0.08 8.10 -5.90
C VAL A 66 1.44 8.03 -6.04
N TYR A 67 2.11 7.82 -4.91
CA TYR A 67 3.56 7.72 -4.84
C TYR A 67 3.99 6.40 -4.22
N GLU A 68 5.08 5.83 -4.72
CA GLU A 68 5.66 4.61 -4.15
C GLU A 68 6.18 4.88 -2.73
N ALA A 69 5.95 3.93 -1.83
CA ALA A 69 6.32 4.03 -0.44
C ALA A 69 7.18 2.83 -0.02
N ASN A 70 8.17 3.10 0.81
CA ASN A 70 9.08 2.10 1.37
C ASN A 70 8.77 1.86 2.84
N VAL A 71 8.81 0.60 3.26
CA VAL A 71 8.68 0.26 4.69
C VAL A 71 9.94 0.68 5.43
N LYS A 72 9.78 1.45 6.51
CA LYS A 72 10.88 1.89 7.38
C LYS A 72 11.03 1.04 8.63
N GLY A 73 9.92 0.51 9.12
CA GLY A 73 9.92 -0.34 10.30
C GLY A 73 8.52 -0.84 10.60
N THR A 74 8.43 -1.96 11.28
CA THR A 74 7.18 -2.59 11.68
C THR A 74 7.24 -3.03 13.12
N ASP A 75 6.07 -3.03 13.76
CA ASP A 75 5.83 -3.61 15.06
C ASP A 75 4.59 -4.52 14.97
N PRO A 76 4.79 -5.82 14.67
CA PRO A 76 3.70 -6.78 14.56
C PRO A 76 2.92 -6.98 15.87
N ALA A 77 3.54 -6.74 17.03
CA ALA A 77 2.89 -6.97 18.33
C ALA A 77 1.80 -5.92 18.61
N ASN A 78 1.99 -4.70 18.12
CA ASN A 78 1.04 -3.60 18.24
C ASN A 78 0.28 -3.31 16.93
N ASP A 79 0.48 -4.12 15.89
CA ASP A 79 -0.08 -3.95 14.55
C ASP A 79 0.18 -2.55 13.95
N LEU A 80 1.44 -2.09 14.05
CA LEU A 80 1.88 -0.80 13.54
C LEU A 80 2.99 -0.95 12.50
N ALA A 81 2.98 -0.07 11.52
CA ALA A 81 4.05 0.06 10.54
C ALA A 81 4.33 1.54 10.24
N VAL A 82 5.60 1.85 10.03
CA VAL A 82 6.05 3.14 9.50
C VAL A 82 6.49 2.92 8.06
N ILE A 83 5.92 3.71 7.17
CA ILE A 83 6.25 3.74 5.74
C ILE A 83 6.72 5.14 5.37
N ALA A 84 7.46 5.27 4.29
CA ALA A 84 8.03 6.53 3.85
C ALA A 84 7.91 6.73 2.36
N VAL A 85 7.57 7.95 1.94
CA VAL A 85 7.56 8.38 0.54
C VAL A 85 8.74 9.34 0.32
N PRO A 86 9.61 9.13 -0.68
CA PRO A 86 10.71 10.05 -1.00
C PRO A 86 10.17 11.44 -1.37
N LEU A 87 10.66 12.50 -0.74
CA LEU A 87 10.20 13.88 -1.00
C LEU A 87 10.48 14.31 -2.44
N GLU A 88 11.57 13.83 -3.04
CA GLU A 88 11.91 14.11 -4.45
C GLU A 88 10.87 13.57 -5.44
N SER A 89 10.09 12.56 -5.04
CA SER A 89 9.04 11.98 -5.87
C SER A 89 7.72 12.75 -5.74
N ILE A 90 7.50 13.47 -4.64
CA ILE A 90 6.23 14.14 -4.35
C ILE A 90 6.19 15.50 -5.05
N SER A 91 5.09 15.79 -5.72
CA SER A 91 4.91 17.09 -6.37
C SER A 91 4.74 18.22 -5.35
N ALA A 92 5.16 19.43 -5.71
CA ALA A 92 4.96 20.61 -4.87
C ALA A 92 3.46 20.87 -4.59
N ASP A 93 2.60 20.60 -5.56
CA ASP A 93 1.15 20.74 -5.43
C ASP A 93 0.58 19.77 -4.40
N THR A 94 1.02 18.50 -4.42
CA THR A 94 0.64 17.51 -3.40
C THR A 94 1.13 17.98 -2.03
N MET A 95 2.41 18.35 -1.92
CA MET A 95 2.99 18.84 -0.66
C MET A 95 2.23 20.03 -0.09
N SER A 96 1.74 20.94 -0.93
CA SER A 96 0.97 22.11 -0.49
C SER A 96 -0.43 21.77 0.05
N GLN A 97 -0.97 20.59 -0.29
CA GLN A 97 -2.28 20.14 0.16
C GLN A 97 -2.20 19.28 1.43
N ILE A 98 -1.01 18.86 1.83
CA ILE A 98 -0.75 18.14 3.08
C ILE A 98 -0.08 19.06 4.12
N ALA A 99 -0.93 19.89 4.74
CA ALA A 99 -0.62 20.79 5.86
C ALA A 99 0.27 22.01 5.55
#